data_AF-A0A1F2SCZ9-F1
#
_entry.id   AF-A0A1F2SCZ9-F1
#
_cell.length_a   1.000
_cell.length_b   1.000
_cell.length_c   1.000
_cell.angle_alpha   90.00
_cell.angle_beta   90.00
_cell.angle_gamma   90.00
#
_symmetry.space_group_name_H-M   'P 1'
#
loop_
_entity.id
_entity.type
_entity.pdbx_description
1 polymer ?
#
loop_
_entity_poly.entity_id
_entity_poly.type
_entity_poly.pdbx_seq_one_letter_code
_entity_poly.pdbx_strand_id
1 'polypeptide(L)'
;MRRTQQMVLTVLVAGCVASSAEAQQAVTPADIQRLQDNVYQAGTDVSQLRSRDAARATELQTELDDLRDEVTYLRVKLRKEGSLARSEYADVRDRIEALRTRARSQTPAVASAAPAAAAGQPAAAPPAAGAAVEIPSGAELDVRLSGRLNSGTANVEDRFEATTLLDFTIGGRMAVPAGSVMRGVVTDVEPATRTNRTARLTLSFDQLTVNGRAYPIRGTVTLAIEGEGLKGEAGRIGTGAGVGAVIGGILGGFRGALAGILIGAGGTIAATEGKEVELPQGSVLRVRIDSPVQINTGR
;
A
#
# COMPACT_ATOMS: atom_id res chain seq x y z
N MET A 1 -24.97 -55.86 56.76
CA MET A 1 -26.27 -55.74 57.46
C MET A 1 -26.75 -54.29 57.36
N ARG A 2 -27.96 -54.08 56.82
CA ARG A 2 -28.89 -52.91 57.03
C ARG A 2 -28.36 -51.53 56.61
N ARG A 3 -29.10 -50.61 55.98
CA ARG A 3 -30.51 -50.44 55.55
C ARG A 3 -30.44 -49.25 54.57
N THR A 4 -30.89 -49.35 53.33
CA THR A 4 -32.22 -48.89 52.88
C THR A 4 -32.67 -47.56 53.50
N GLN A 5 -32.55 -46.47 52.76
CA GLN A 5 -33.66 -45.54 52.61
C GLN A 5 -33.59 -44.83 51.26
N GLN A 6 -34.58 -45.16 50.43
CA GLN A 6 -34.97 -44.40 49.25
C GLN A 6 -35.52 -43.04 49.71
N MET A 7 -35.17 -41.98 49.00
CA MET A 7 -36.08 -40.85 48.85
C MET A 7 -36.03 -40.37 47.40
N VAL A 8 -37.21 -40.40 46.82
CA VAL A 8 -37.55 -40.17 45.42
C VAL A 8 -37.74 -38.67 45.19
N LEU A 9 -37.62 -38.27 43.91
CA LEU A 9 -38.14 -37.04 43.31
C LEU A 9 -37.40 -35.74 43.64
N THR A 10 -36.75 -35.16 42.63
CA THR A 10 -37.33 -34.01 41.92
C THR A 10 -36.66 -33.91 40.56
N VAL A 11 -37.47 -34.10 39.51
CA VAL A 11 -37.11 -33.82 38.12
C VAL A 11 -36.99 -32.31 38.00
N LEU A 12 -35.79 -31.82 37.70
CA LEU A 12 -35.57 -30.47 37.19
C LEU A 12 -35.09 -30.62 35.76
N VAL A 13 -36.04 -30.53 34.82
CA VAL A 13 -35.76 -30.32 33.40
C VAL A 13 -35.19 -28.92 33.29
N ALA A 14 -33.88 -28.78 33.49
CA ALA A 14 -33.14 -27.63 33.03
C ALA A 14 -33.02 -27.78 31.53
N GLY A 15 -33.87 -27.06 30.79
CA GLY A 15 -33.72 -26.88 29.36
C GLY A 15 -32.35 -26.27 29.07
N CYS A 16 -31.40 -27.11 28.69
CA CYS A 16 -30.25 -26.67 27.90
C CYS A 16 -30.78 -26.35 26.50
N VAL A 17 -31.44 -25.20 26.36
CA VAL A 17 -31.28 -24.44 25.13
C VAL A 17 -29.78 -24.13 25.14
N ALA A 18 -29.02 -24.91 24.38
CA ALA A 18 -27.66 -24.56 24.06
C ALA A 18 -27.81 -23.28 23.26
N SER A 19 -27.81 -22.16 23.99
CA SER A 19 -27.63 -20.84 23.43
C SER A 19 -26.42 -20.99 22.55
N SER A 20 -26.63 -20.91 21.24
CA SER A 20 -25.59 -20.51 20.32
C SER A 20 -25.23 -19.07 20.70
N ALA A 21 -24.57 -18.93 21.84
CA ALA A 21 -23.42 -18.07 21.96
C ALA A 21 -22.43 -18.59 20.93
N GLU A 22 -22.71 -18.29 19.65
CA GLU A 22 -21.66 -17.92 18.73
C GLU A 22 -20.89 -16.87 19.50
N ALA A 23 -19.82 -17.30 20.16
CA ALA A 23 -18.88 -16.43 20.82
C ALA A 23 -18.57 -15.36 19.78
N GLN A 24 -19.10 -14.16 19.97
CA GLN A 24 -18.91 -13.03 19.08
C GLN A 24 -17.41 -12.78 19.06
N GLN A 25 -16.73 -13.40 18.09
CA GLN A 25 -15.29 -13.37 18.00
C GLN A 25 -14.90 -11.90 17.89
N ALA A 26 -14.10 -11.45 18.85
CA ALA A 26 -13.60 -10.09 18.87
C ALA A 26 -12.95 -9.78 17.51
N VAL A 27 -13.14 -8.56 17.03
CA VAL A 27 -12.47 -8.11 15.80
C VAL A 27 -10.96 -8.16 16.05
N THR A 28 -10.26 -8.89 15.20
CA THR A 28 -8.83 -9.14 15.33
C THR A 28 -8.02 -8.20 14.44
N PRO A 29 -6.70 -8.06 14.67
CA PRO A 29 -5.82 -7.35 13.73
C PRO A 29 -5.88 -7.91 12.30
N ALA A 30 -6.13 -9.22 12.14
CA ALA A 30 -6.28 -9.85 10.83
C ALA A 30 -7.58 -9.41 10.11
N ASP A 31 -8.63 -9.10 10.86
CA ASP A 31 -9.85 -8.53 10.29
C ASP A 31 -9.58 -7.12 9.74
N ILE A 32 -8.85 -6.29 10.48
CA ILE A 32 -8.43 -4.95 10.03
C ILE A 32 -7.54 -5.03 8.78
N GLN A 33 -6.64 -6.01 8.72
CA GLN A 33 -5.82 -6.25 7.53
C GLN A 33 -6.69 -6.52 6.29
N ARG A 34 -7.73 -7.35 6.42
CA ARG A 34 -8.68 -7.61 5.32
C ARG A 34 -9.39 -6.33 4.83
N LEU A 35 -9.70 -5.37 5.71
CA LEU A 35 -10.25 -4.09 5.28
C LEU A 35 -9.25 -3.29 4.47
N GLN A 36 -7.98 -3.25 4.89
CA GLN A 36 -6.92 -2.56 4.17
C GLN A 36 -6.71 -3.16 2.76
N ASP A 37 -6.72 -4.50 2.65
CA ASP A 37 -6.64 -5.18 1.36
C ASP A 37 -7.85 -4.86 0.46
N ASN A 38 -9.05 -4.82 1.04
CA ASN A 38 -10.26 -4.46 0.30
C ASN A 38 -10.26 -3.00 -0.19
N VAL A 39 -9.76 -2.06 0.62
CA VAL A 39 -9.58 -0.65 0.24
C VAL A 39 -8.56 -0.50 -0.88
N TYR A 40 -7.45 -1.24 -0.82
CA TYR A 40 -6.46 -1.27 -1.90
C TYR A 40 -7.07 -1.76 -3.23
N GLN A 41 -7.83 -2.85 -3.16
CA GLN A 41 -8.52 -3.38 -4.33
C GLN A 41 -9.58 -2.39 -4.86
N ALA A 42 -10.28 -1.68 -3.98
CA ALA A 42 -11.23 -0.65 -4.35
C ALA A 42 -10.57 0.53 -5.08
N GLY A 43 -9.37 0.95 -4.68
CA GLY A 43 -8.59 1.95 -5.41
C GLY A 43 -8.22 1.51 -6.83
N THR A 44 -7.96 0.22 -7.01
CA THR A 44 -7.72 -0.37 -8.34
C THR A 44 -9.00 -0.30 -9.19
N ASP A 45 -10.16 -0.69 -8.61
CA ASP A 45 -11.46 -0.65 -9.29
C ASP A 45 -11.84 0.78 -9.71
N VAL A 46 -11.64 1.78 -8.84
CA VAL A 46 -11.91 3.21 -9.13
C VAL A 46 -10.95 3.76 -10.20
N SER A 47 -9.68 3.36 -10.15
CA SER A 47 -8.70 3.78 -11.18
C SER A 47 -9.06 3.24 -12.56
N GLN A 48 -9.55 2.00 -12.64
CA GLN A 48 -10.07 1.46 -13.90
C GLN A 48 -11.33 2.19 -14.35
N LEU A 49 -12.24 2.52 -13.43
CA LEU A 49 -13.44 3.31 -13.73
C LEU A 49 -13.10 4.67 -14.35
N ARG A 50 -12.04 5.35 -13.88
CA ARG A 50 -11.64 6.67 -14.38
C ARG A 50 -11.41 6.71 -15.89
N SER A 51 -10.92 5.62 -16.48
CA SER A 51 -10.75 5.51 -17.94
C SER A 51 -12.07 5.46 -18.72
N ARG A 52 -13.17 5.08 -18.05
CA ARG A 52 -14.50 4.91 -18.64
C ARG A 52 -15.45 6.05 -18.28
N ASP A 53 -15.40 6.52 -17.04
CA ASP A 53 -16.26 7.55 -16.47
C ASP A 53 -15.48 8.36 -15.41
N ALA A 54 -14.89 9.47 -15.85
CA ALA A 54 -14.04 10.31 -14.99
C ALA A 54 -14.82 11.04 -13.89
N ALA A 55 -16.08 11.41 -14.16
CA ALA A 55 -16.91 12.13 -13.20
C ALA A 55 -17.28 11.22 -12.03
N ARG A 56 -17.79 10.02 -12.33
CA ARG A 56 -18.14 9.03 -11.31
C ARG A 56 -16.90 8.50 -10.57
N ALA A 57 -15.77 8.35 -11.26
CA ALA A 57 -14.52 7.99 -10.60
C ALA A 57 -14.03 9.05 -9.62
N THR A 58 -14.31 10.34 -9.86
CA THR A 58 -13.95 11.42 -8.93
C THR A 58 -14.81 11.35 -7.67
N GLU A 59 -16.11 11.11 -7.81
CA GLU A 59 -17.02 10.91 -6.67
C GLU A 59 -16.62 9.70 -5.82
N LEU A 60 -16.39 8.54 -6.46
CA LEU A 60 -15.97 7.32 -5.74
C LEU A 60 -14.55 7.45 -5.17
N GLN A 61 -13.69 8.29 -5.74
CA GLN A 61 -12.37 8.56 -5.16
C GLN A 61 -12.49 9.27 -3.81
N THR A 62 -13.36 10.28 -3.70
CA THR A 62 -13.60 10.96 -2.41
C THR A 62 -14.12 10.00 -1.35
N GLU A 63 -15.10 9.16 -1.70
CA GLU A 63 -15.65 8.18 -0.75
C GLU A 63 -14.60 7.10 -0.36
N LEU A 64 -13.72 6.73 -1.28
CA LEU A 64 -12.61 5.82 -0.99
C LEU A 64 -11.61 6.45 -0.01
N ASP A 65 -11.32 7.74 -0.13
CA ASP A 65 -10.43 8.45 0.78
C ASP A 65 -11.03 8.55 2.20
N ASP A 66 -12.33 8.78 2.33
CA ASP A 66 -13.03 8.72 3.63
C ASP A 66 -12.95 7.32 4.27
N LEU A 67 -13.13 6.26 3.47
CA LEU A 67 -13.01 4.88 3.95
C LEU A 67 -11.59 4.52 4.39
N ARG A 68 -10.56 5.10 3.78
CA ARG A 68 -9.16 4.93 4.21
C ARG A 68 -8.93 5.51 5.60
N ASP A 69 -9.52 6.66 5.87
CA ASP A 69 -9.45 7.31 7.18
C ASP A 69 -10.23 6.52 8.24
N GLU A 70 -11.40 5.96 7.89
CA GLU A 70 -12.16 5.09 8.79
C GLU A 70 -11.41 3.80 9.15
N VAL A 71 -10.80 3.11 8.18
CA VAL A 71 -9.98 1.92 8.45
C VAL A 71 -8.79 2.28 9.35
N THR A 72 -8.20 3.46 9.15
CA THR A 72 -7.14 4.00 10.02
C THR A 72 -7.65 4.23 11.44
N TYR A 73 -8.83 4.80 11.59
CA TYR A 73 -9.50 4.97 12.88
C TYR A 73 -9.73 3.63 13.59
N LEU A 74 -10.31 2.63 12.91
CA LEU A 74 -10.55 1.31 13.51
C LEU A 74 -9.25 0.65 13.99
N ARG A 75 -8.16 0.79 13.22
CA ARG A 75 -6.83 0.29 13.62
C ARG A 75 -6.32 0.98 14.89
N VAL A 76 -6.44 2.30 14.97
CA VAL A 76 -6.00 3.07 16.15
C VAL A 76 -6.86 2.73 17.37
N LYS A 77 -8.18 2.59 17.18
CA LYS A 77 -9.13 2.21 18.23
C LYS A 77 -8.82 0.83 18.78
N LEU A 78 -8.65 -0.18 17.91
CA LEU A 78 -8.29 -1.54 18.34
C LEU A 78 -6.96 -1.58 19.11
N ARG A 79 -5.97 -0.76 18.73
CA ARG A 79 -4.68 -0.67 19.44
C ARG A 79 -4.80 0.01 20.80
N LYS A 80 -5.57 1.10 20.90
CA LYS A 80 -5.67 1.91 22.13
C LYS A 80 -6.64 1.33 23.15
N GLU A 81 -7.79 0.82 22.68
CA GLU A 81 -8.89 0.36 23.53
C GLU A 81 -8.90 -1.18 23.67
N GLY A 82 -8.09 -1.89 22.87
CA GLY A 82 -7.98 -3.35 22.91
C GLY A 82 -9.22 -4.09 22.41
N SER A 83 -10.29 -3.38 22.04
CA SER A 83 -11.53 -3.93 21.54
C SER A 83 -12.14 -3.02 20.49
N LEU A 84 -12.91 -3.61 19.58
CA LEU A 84 -13.64 -2.93 18.52
C LEU A 84 -14.99 -3.65 18.36
N ALA A 85 -16.07 -2.89 18.22
CA ALA A 85 -17.37 -3.51 18.02
C ALA A 85 -17.43 -4.19 16.63
N ARG A 86 -18.00 -5.40 16.59
CA ARG A 86 -18.17 -6.15 15.34
C ARG A 86 -19.02 -5.38 14.32
N SER A 87 -19.97 -4.58 14.81
CA SER A 87 -20.82 -3.71 13.98
C SER A 87 -20.03 -2.59 13.29
N GLU A 88 -19.09 -1.95 13.98
CA GLU A 88 -18.21 -0.91 13.39
C GLU A 88 -17.33 -1.50 12.28
N TYR A 89 -16.79 -2.70 12.50
CA TYR A 89 -16.07 -3.43 11.46
C TYR A 89 -16.95 -3.77 10.26
N ALA A 90 -18.16 -4.30 10.51
CA ALA A 90 -19.08 -4.73 9.46
C ALA A 90 -19.56 -3.55 8.61
N ASP A 91 -19.85 -2.40 9.22
CA ASP A 91 -20.27 -1.19 8.51
C ASP A 91 -19.20 -0.75 7.49
N VAL A 92 -17.95 -0.62 7.94
CA VAL A 92 -16.84 -0.22 7.08
C VAL A 92 -16.59 -1.27 5.98
N ARG A 93 -16.64 -2.56 6.31
CA ARG A 93 -16.54 -3.65 5.33
C ARG A 93 -17.59 -3.51 4.23
N ASP A 94 -18.86 -3.34 4.62
CA ASP A 94 -19.99 -3.33 3.71
C ASP A 94 -19.95 -2.08 2.82
N ARG A 95 -19.51 -0.93 3.35
CA ARG A 95 -19.30 0.31 2.57
C ARG A 95 -18.19 0.16 1.53
N ILE A 96 -17.07 -0.49 1.88
CA ILE A 96 -16.01 -0.79 0.92
C ILE A 96 -16.53 -1.71 -0.19
N GLU A 97 -17.29 -2.75 0.16
CA GLU A 97 -17.86 -3.67 -0.82
C GLU A 97 -18.89 -2.98 -1.74
N ALA A 98 -19.71 -2.09 -1.19
CA ALA A 98 -20.64 -1.26 -1.96
C ALA A 98 -19.92 -0.32 -2.92
N LEU A 99 -18.83 0.32 -2.48
CA LEU A 99 -18.00 1.18 -3.33
C LEU A 99 -17.37 0.39 -4.48
N ARG A 100 -16.81 -0.80 -4.19
CA ARG A 100 -16.24 -1.70 -5.21
C ARG A 100 -17.29 -2.16 -6.20
N THR A 101 -18.47 -2.50 -5.72
CA THR A 101 -19.60 -2.88 -6.58
C THR A 101 -19.99 -1.72 -7.49
N ARG A 102 -20.08 -0.49 -6.97
CA ARG A 102 -20.35 0.72 -7.78
C ARG A 102 -19.25 1.05 -8.78
N ALA A 103 -17.98 0.79 -8.44
CA ALA A 103 -16.84 0.99 -9.32
C ALA A 103 -16.81 -0.02 -10.49
N ARG A 104 -17.30 -1.25 -10.25
CA ARG A 104 -17.35 -2.33 -11.25
C ARG A 104 -18.63 -2.40 -12.03
N SER A 105 -19.74 -1.96 -11.43
CA SER A 105 -21.05 -2.03 -12.05
C SER A 105 -21.06 -1.17 -13.31
N GLN A 106 -21.22 -1.84 -14.45
CA GLN A 106 -21.72 -1.21 -15.65
C GLN A 106 -23.10 -0.65 -15.31
N THR A 107 -23.34 0.64 -15.54
CA THR A 107 -24.71 1.00 -15.92
C THR A 107 -25.01 0.13 -17.14
N PRO A 108 -26.04 -0.72 -17.15
CA PRO A 108 -26.43 -1.43 -18.35
C PRO A 108 -26.81 -0.34 -19.34
N ALA A 109 -25.91 -0.03 -20.27
CA ALA A 109 -26.28 0.68 -21.47
C ALA A 109 -27.24 -0.28 -22.17
N VAL A 110 -28.54 -0.01 -22.01
CA VAL A 110 -29.59 -0.68 -22.76
C VAL A 110 -29.18 -0.58 -24.22
N ALA A 111 -28.89 -1.75 -24.81
CA ALA A 111 -28.63 -1.88 -26.22
C ALA A 111 -29.88 -1.42 -26.97
N SER A 112 -29.89 -0.17 -27.42
CA SER A 112 -30.79 0.28 -28.47
C SER A 112 -30.07 0.10 -29.80
N ALA A 113 -30.38 -1.01 -30.47
CA ALA A 113 -30.06 -1.19 -31.87
C ALA A 113 -30.78 -0.13 -32.72
N ALA A 114 -30.02 0.63 -33.50
CA ALA A 114 -30.48 1.27 -34.73
C ALA A 114 -29.29 1.40 -35.70
N PRO A 115 -29.43 1.02 -36.98
CA PRO A 115 -28.28 0.87 -37.89
C PRO A 115 -27.94 2.15 -38.68
N ALA A 116 -26.67 2.18 -39.11
CA ALA A 116 -26.11 2.86 -40.29
C ALA A 116 -26.26 4.39 -40.42
N ALA A 117 -25.13 5.11 -40.36
CA ALA A 117 -24.44 5.63 -41.56
C ALA A 117 -23.30 6.60 -41.20
N ALA A 118 -22.41 6.78 -42.18
CA ALA A 118 -21.43 7.87 -42.36
C ALA A 118 -20.00 7.66 -41.83
N ALA A 119 -19.19 7.11 -42.75
CA ALA A 119 -17.83 7.52 -43.10
C ALA A 119 -16.99 8.30 -42.06
N GLY A 120 -16.06 7.59 -41.44
CA GLY A 120 -14.83 8.14 -40.87
C GLY A 120 -13.73 7.11 -41.10
N GLN A 121 -12.91 7.34 -42.11
CA GLN A 121 -11.74 6.54 -42.44
C GLN A 121 -10.87 6.35 -41.18
N PRO A 122 -10.56 5.13 -40.72
CA PRO A 122 -9.57 4.97 -39.67
C PRO A 122 -8.22 5.38 -40.26
N ALA A 123 -7.73 6.53 -39.84
CA ALA A 123 -6.32 6.85 -39.96
C ALA A 123 -5.53 5.64 -39.44
N ALA A 124 -4.60 5.18 -40.27
CA ALA A 124 -3.75 4.03 -39.99
C ALA A 124 -3.29 4.04 -38.53
N ALA A 125 -3.66 3.01 -37.78
CA ALA A 125 -3.05 2.74 -36.49
C ALA A 125 -1.53 2.72 -36.68
N PRO A 126 -0.73 3.45 -35.88
CA PRO A 126 0.70 3.30 -35.90
C PRO A 126 1.04 1.82 -35.70
N PRO A 127 2.07 1.29 -36.38
CA PRO A 127 2.46 -0.11 -36.25
C PRO A 127 2.72 -0.43 -34.77
N ALA A 128 2.37 -1.65 -34.36
CA ALA A 128 2.60 -2.17 -33.02
C ALA A 128 4.06 -1.96 -32.58
N ALA A 129 4.32 -0.82 -31.93
CA ALA A 129 5.58 -0.50 -31.28
C ALA A 129 5.59 -1.23 -29.92
N GLY A 130 6.74 -1.82 -29.58
CA GLY A 130 6.90 -2.89 -28.60
C GLY A 130 6.07 -2.74 -27.33
N ALA A 131 5.49 -3.85 -26.88
CA ALA A 131 4.54 -3.96 -25.78
C ALA A 131 4.90 -3.05 -24.59
N ALA A 132 4.35 -1.84 -24.59
CA ALA A 132 4.48 -0.91 -23.49
C ALA A 132 3.79 -1.50 -22.25
N VAL A 133 4.47 -1.38 -21.11
CA VAL A 133 3.94 -1.77 -19.82
C VAL A 133 3.78 -0.49 -19.00
N GLU A 134 2.55 -0.19 -18.63
CA GLU A 134 2.24 0.97 -17.79
C GLU A 134 2.41 0.59 -16.32
N ILE A 135 3.24 1.34 -15.60
CA ILE A 135 3.25 1.35 -14.13
C ILE A 135 2.11 2.24 -13.66
N PRO A 136 1.11 1.73 -12.92
CA PRO A 136 0.02 2.56 -12.41
C PRO A 136 0.50 3.45 -11.26
N SER A 137 -0.23 4.55 -11.02
CA SER A 137 -0.10 5.28 -9.77
C SER A 137 -0.46 4.38 -8.58
N GLY A 138 0.19 4.59 -7.44
CA GLY A 138 0.09 3.76 -6.26
C GLY A 138 1.00 2.52 -6.27
N ALA A 139 1.70 2.22 -7.37
CA ALA A 139 2.68 1.14 -7.40
C ALA A 139 3.81 1.42 -6.40
N GLU A 140 4.15 0.43 -5.56
CA GLU A 140 5.24 0.53 -4.60
C GLU A 140 6.44 -0.29 -5.06
N LEU A 141 7.62 0.32 -5.01
CA LEU A 141 8.90 -0.29 -5.34
C LEU A 141 9.83 -0.18 -4.12
N ASP A 142 10.42 -1.31 -3.72
CA ASP A 142 11.48 -1.30 -2.71
C ASP A 142 12.83 -1.05 -3.42
N VAL A 143 13.53 -0.01 -2.99
CA VAL A 143 14.82 0.42 -3.55
C VAL A 143 15.89 0.50 -2.47
N ARG A 144 17.12 0.18 -2.85
CA ARG A 144 18.30 0.20 -1.99
C ARG A 144 19.07 1.48 -2.27
N LEU A 145 19.25 2.31 -1.26
CA LEU A 145 20.01 3.54 -1.38
C LEU A 145 21.49 3.23 -1.67
N SER A 146 22.03 3.84 -2.74
CA SER A 146 23.40 3.56 -3.21
C SER A 146 24.46 4.27 -2.37
N GLY A 147 24.12 5.41 -1.78
CA GLY A 147 24.99 6.22 -0.92
C GLY A 147 24.38 6.49 0.45
N ARG A 148 25.12 7.18 1.31
CA ARG A 148 24.59 7.70 2.57
C ARG A 148 23.86 9.01 2.32
N LEU A 149 22.74 9.25 3.00
CA LEU A 149 22.10 10.56 3.12
C LEU A 149 22.02 10.95 4.60
N ASN A 150 22.27 12.23 4.89
CA ASN A 150 22.26 12.74 6.26
C ASN A 150 21.73 14.19 6.26
N SER A 151 20.79 14.52 7.16
CA SER A 151 20.17 15.86 7.21
C SER A 151 21.12 16.99 7.64
N GLY A 152 22.22 16.67 8.32
CA GLY A 152 23.26 17.63 8.72
C GLY A 152 24.22 18.02 7.60
N THR A 153 24.39 17.14 6.60
CA THR A 153 25.33 17.37 5.49
C THR A 153 24.66 17.57 4.13
N ALA A 154 23.43 17.08 3.95
CA ALA A 154 22.69 17.21 2.71
C ALA A 154 22.18 18.64 2.51
N ASN A 155 22.05 19.03 1.25
CA ASN A 155 21.46 20.29 0.83
C ASN A 155 20.23 20.02 -0.05
N VAL A 156 19.33 21.01 -0.12
CA VAL A 156 18.24 20.98 -1.10
C VAL A 156 18.85 20.93 -2.50
N GLU A 157 18.22 20.17 -3.39
CA GLU A 157 18.68 19.85 -4.75
C GLU A 157 19.82 18.82 -4.85
N ASP A 158 20.34 18.31 -3.73
CA ASP A 158 21.31 17.21 -3.76
C ASP A 158 20.72 15.98 -4.46
N ARG A 159 21.51 15.43 -5.39
CA ARG A 159 21.13 14.22 -6.13
C ARG A 159 21.59 12.97 -5.41
N PHE A 160 20.73 11.97 -5.39
CA PHE A 160 21.05 10.65 -4.88
C PHE A 160 20.53 9.55 -5.80
N GLU A 161 21.06 8.35 -5.61
CA GLU A 161 20.70 7.18 -6.40
C GLU A 161 20.28 6.02 -5.50
N ALA A 162 19.37 5.22 -6.02
CA ALA A 162 18.95 3.97 -5.44
C ALA A 162 18.75 2.90 -6.52
N THR A 163 18.75 1.64 -6.11
CA THR A 163 18.59 0.50 -7.03
C THR A 163 17.43 -0.38 -6.58
N THR A 164 16.52 -0.71 -7.49
CA THR A 164 15.40 -1.63 -7.21
C THR A 164 15.88 -2.98 -6.71
N LEU A 165 15.28 -3.50 -5.62
CA LEU A 165 15.69 -4.77 -5.03
C LEU A 165 15.10 -5.98 -5.76
N LEU A 166 13.88 -5.85 -6.28
CA LEU A 166 13.07 -6.95 -6.80
C LEU A 166 12.47 -6.59 -8.15
N ASP A 167 12.15 -7.63 -8.93
CA ASP A 167 11.44 -7.50 -10.19
C ASP A 167 10.00 -7.04 -9.93
N PHE A 168 9.60 -5.95 -10.56
CA PHE A 168 8.24 -5.46 -10.56
C PHE A 168 7.54 -5.91 -11.85
N THR A 169 6.49 -6.73 -11.70
CA THR A 169 5.74 -7.32 -12.81
C THR A 169 4.29 -6.83 -12.82
N ILE A 170 3.74 -6.53 -14.00
CA ILE A 170 2.34 -6.14 -14.20
C ILE A 170 1.70 -7.06 -15.24
N GLY A 171 0.60 -7.72 -14.86
CA GLY A 171 -0.11 -8.62 -15.76
C GLY A 171 0.78 -9.73 -16.34
N GLY A 172 1.67 -10.29 -15.51
CA GLY A 172 2.61 -11.35 -15.91
C GLY A 172 3.80 -10.89 -16.75
N ARG A 173 3.94 -9.57 -17.00
CA ARG A 173 5.07 -9.00 -17.74
C ARG A 173 5.96 -8.19 -16.82
N MET A 174 7.27 -8.33 -16.95
CA MET A 174 8.25 -7.54 -16.19
C MET A 174 8.23 -6.09 -16.66
N ALA A 175 7.87 -5.18 -15.76
CA ALA A 175 7.84 -3.75 -15.99
C ALA A 175 9.18 -3.11 -15.58
N VAL A 176 9.69 -3.46 -14.39
CA VAL A 176 10.95 -2.96 -13.84
C VAL A 176 11.77 -4.14 -13.32
N PRO A 177 12.90 -4.50 -13.95
CA PRO A 177 13.80 -5.51 -13.42
C PRO A 177 14.45 -5.04 -12.11
N ALA A 178 14.77 -5.98 -11.22
CA ALA A 178 15.70 -5.75 -10.13
C ALA A 178 17.03 -5.22 -10.68
N GLY A 179 17.68 -4.33 -9.94
CA GLY A 179 18.88 -3.66 -10.44
C GLY A 179 18.61 -2.39 -11.27
N SER A 180 17.35 -2.07 -11.58
CA SER A 180 17.00 -0.80 -12.23
C SER A 180 17.36 0.37 -11.33
N VAL A 181 17.95 1.42 -11.93
CA VAL A 181 18.46 2.60 -11.21
C VAL A 181 17.38 3.66 -11.09
N MET A 182 17.11 4.12 -9.88
CA MET A 182 16.26 5.27 -9.60
C MET A 182 17.12 6.44 -9.13
N ARG A 183 16.85 7.63 -9.68
CA ARG A 183 17.49 8.87 -9.26
C ARG A 183 16.45 9.75 -8.60
N GLY A 184 16.90 10.41 -7.54
CA GLY A 184 16.08 11.34 -6.79
C GLY A 184 16.83 12.61 -6.45
N VAL A 185 16.09 13.49 -5.79
CA VAL A 185 16.53 14.80 -5.35
C VAL A 185 16.02 15.06 -3.93
N VAL A 186 16.87 15.67 -3.12
CA VAL A 186 16.49 16.17 -1.81
C VAL A 186 15.68 17.45 -2.00
N THR A 187 14.40 17.44 -1.60
CA THR A 187 13.50 18.58 -1.83
C THR A 187 13.39 19.52 -0.64
N ASP A 188 13.75 19.06 0.57
CA ASP A 188 13.75 19.86 1.80
C ASP A 188 14.73 19.26 2.81
N VAL A 189 15.45 20.13 3.54
CA VAL A 189 16.40 19.73 4.58
C VAL A 189 16.25 20.65 5.78
N GLU A 190 16.08 20.06 6.96
CA GLU A 190 16.17 20.76 8.24
C GLU A 190 17.14 19.99 9.14
N PRO A 191 18.37 20.48 9.38
CA PRO A 191 19.31 19.80 10.27
C PRO A 191 18.90 19.98 11.74
N ALA A 192 19.20 18.99 12.58
CA ALA A 192 19.06 19.14 14.02
C ALA A 192 20.07 20.16 14.55
N THR A 193 19.62 21.06 15.42
CA THR A 193 20.48 22.04 16.10
C THR A 193 20.26 21.97 17.61
N ARG A 194 21.11 22.64 18.41
CA ARG A 194 20.92 22.70 19.88
C ARG A 194 19.55 23.27 20.26
N THR A 195 19.05 24.23 19.48
CA THR A 195 17.78 24.91 19.73
C THR A 195 16.61 24.19 19.08
N ASN A 196 16.77 23.67 17.85
CA ASN A 196 15.75 22.91 17.15
C ASN A 196 16.11 21.42 17.16
N ARG A 197 15.46 20.67 18.05
CA ARG A 197 15.74 19.23 18.29
C ARG A 197 15.01 18.31 17.32
N THR A 198 14.61 18.83 16.16
CA THR A 198 14.00 18.06 15.07
C THR A 198 14.92 18.14 13.87
N ALA A 199 15.13 17.02 13.19
CA ALA A 199 15.73 16.99 11.87
C ALA A 199 14.70 16.51 10.85
N ARG A 200 14.80 17.01 9.62
CA ARG A 200 13.95 16.65 8.48
C ARG A 200 14.78 16.48 7.23
N LEU A 201 14.42 15.50 6.42
CA LEU A 201 14.94 15.27 5.09
C LEU A 201 13.79 14.80 4.20
N THR A 202 13.41 15.58 3.20
CA THR A 202 12.36 15.19 2.24
C THR A 202 13.01 14.72 0.95
N LEU A 203 12.64 13.51 0.53
CA LEU A 203 13.21 12.86 -0.65
C LEU A 203 12.12 12.64 -1.70
N SER A 204 12.46 12.92 -2.95
CA SER A 204 11.61 12.63 -4.10
C SER A 204 12.41 11.93 -5.19
N PHE A 205 11.76 11.01 -5.90
CA PHE A 205 12.33 10.35 -7.07
C PHE A 205 11.72 10.92 -8.35
N ASP A 206 12.58 11.40 -9.24
CA ASP A 206 12.19 12.05 -10.50
C ASP A 206 12.50 11.22 -11.75
N GLN A 207 13.39 10.21 -11.64
CA GLN A 207 13.79 9.40 -12.79
C GLN A 207 13.97 7.93 -12.43
N LEU A 208 13.45 7.04 -13.28
CA LEU A 208 13.69 5.60 -13.25
C LEU A 208 14.34 5.16 -14.56
N THR A 209 15.47 4.46 -14.46
CA THR A 209 16.19 3.91 -15.60
C THR A 209 15.96 2.41 -15.69
N VAL A 210 15.29 1.97 -16.75
CA VAL A 210 14.98 0.56 -17.03
C VAL A 210 15.63 0.17 -18.36
N ASN A 211 16.41 -0.91 -18.37
CA ASN A 211 17.11 -1.41 -19.56
C ASN A 211 17.89 -0.31 -20.31
N GLY A 212 18.56 0.59 -19.56
CA GLY A 212 19.34 1.70 -20.12
C GLY A 212 18.52 2.89 -20.63
N ARG A 213 17.19 2.87 -20.52
CA ARG A 213 16.31 3.98 -20.90
C ARG A 213 15.80 4.70 -19.67
N ALA A 214 15.91 6.02 -19.66
CA ALA A 214 15.41 6.88 -18.60
C ALA A 214 13.93 7.24 -18.81
N TYR A 215 13.14 7.06 -17.77
CA TYR A 215 11.73 7.41 -17.70
C TYR A 215 11.52 8.45 -16.59
N PRO A 216 10.90 9.60 -16.86
CA PRO A 216 10.53 10.54 -15.82
C PRO A 216 9.42 9.93 -14.96
N ILE A 217 9.56 10.05 -13.64
CA ILE A 217 8.61 9.54 -12.67
C ILE A 217 8.32 10.60 -11.61
N ARG A 218 7.27 10.35 -10.82
CA ARG A 218 7.07 11.03 -9.53
C ARG A 218 6.96 9.95 -8.48
N GLY A 219 7.97 9.85 -7.63
CA GLY A 219 8.04 8.84 -6.59
C GLY A 219 8.19 9.48 -5.21
N THR A 220 7.30 9.10 -4.31
CA THR A 220 7.33 9.56 -2.91
C THR A 220 7.77 8.43 -2.00
N VAL A 221 8.66 8.72 -1.04
CA VAL A 221 9.08 7.73 -0.04
C VAL A 221 7.95 7.47 0.96
N THR A 222 7.55 6.22 1.15
CA THR A 222 6.50 5.82 2.10
C THR A 222 7.04 5.02 3.29
N LEU A 223 8.25 4.46 3.17
CA LEU A 223 8.93 3.71 4.22
C LEU A 223 10.46 3.82 4.08
N ALA A 224 11.19 3.78 5.20
CA ALA A 224 12.65 3.70 5.23
C ALA A 224 13.09 2.72 6.33
N ILE A 225 14.01 1.82 5.99
CA ILE A 225 14.51 0.73 6.84
C ILE A 225 16.04 0.65 6.68
N GLU A 226 16.78 0.38 7.76
CA GLU A 226 18.21 0.09 7.69
C GLU A 226 18.47 -1.25 7.00
N GLY A 227 19.43 -1.26 6.06
CA GLY A 227 19.77 -2.45 5.29
C GLY A 227 20.41 -3.59 6.11
N GLU A 228 20.96 -3.31 7.29
CA GLU A 228 21.60 -4.34 8.12
C GLU A 228 20.61 -5.33 8.73
N GLY A 229 19.36 -4.90 8.98
CA GLY A 229 18.28 -5.76 9.49
C GLY A 229 17.82 -6.85 8.51
N LEU A 230 18.28 -6.82 7.25
CA LEU A 230 17.90 -7.79 6.20
C LEU A 230 18.87 -8.98 6.08
N LYS A 231 20.08 -8.89 6.65
CA LYS A 231 21.13 -9.93 6.53
C LYS A 231 20.75 -11.29 7.14
N GLY A 232 19.75 -11.34 8.03
CA GLY A 232 19.28 -12.57 8.67
C GLY A 232 18.01 -13.20 8.07
N GLU A 233 17.35 -12.51 7.14
CA GLU A 233 15.99 -12.87 6.70
C GLU A 233 15.86 -12.95 5.18
N ALA A 234 16.98 -13.16 4.46
CA ALA A 234 17.00 -13.32 3.01
C ALA A 234 16.13 -14.50 2.52
N GLY A 235 15.89 -15.50 3.38
CA GLY A 235 15.08 -16.68 3.09
C GLY A 235 13.56 -16.48 3.16
N ARG A 236 13.06 -15.32 3.63
CA ARG A 236 11.61 -14.99 3.63
C ARG A 236 11.25 -13.96 2.55
N ILE A 237 12.25 -13.43 1.85
CA ILE A 237 12.09 -12.51 0.72
C ILE A 237 11.90 -13.35 -0.54
N GLY A 238 10.81 -14.11 -0.64
CA GLY A 238 10.61 -14.91 -1.85
C GLY A 238 9.61 -16.03 -1.70
N THR A 239 8.33 -15.71 -1.94
CA THR A 239 7.44 -16.50 -2.81
C THR A 239 6.10 -15.78 -2.91
N GLY A 240 5.87 -15.05 -4.00
CA GLY A 240 4.61 -14.34 -4.24
C GLY A 240 4.66 -13.56 -5.54
N ALA A 241 4.62 -14.26 -6.67
CA ALA A 241 4.70 -13.67 -8.00
C ALA A 241 3.35 -13.04 -8.40
N GLY A 242 3.28 -11.71 -8.39
CA GLY A 242 2.21 -10.91 -8.98
C GLY A 242 2.12 -9.52 -8.40
N VAL A 243 2.37 -8.48 -9.23
CA VAL A 243 2.25 -7.02 -8.94
C VAL A 243 2.66 -6.59 -7.54
N GLY A 244 3.95 -6.24 -7.38
CA GLY A 244 4.47 -5.65 -6.14
C GLY A 244 4.83 -6.69 -5.09
N ALA A 245 5.94 -7.40 -5.30
CA ALA A 245 6.58 -8.16 -4.24
C ALA A 245 7.10 -7.18 -3.19
N VAL A 246 6.21 -6.78 -2.28
CA VAL A 246 6.51 -5.92 -1.15
C VAL A 246 7.40 -6.71 -0.19
N ILE A 247 8.54 -6.16 0.20
CA ILE A 247 9.28 -6.65 1.37
C ILE A 247 8.32 -6.52 2.55
N GLY A 248 7.76 -7.65 2.99
CA GLY A 248 6.75 -7.73 4.04
C GLY A 248 7.31 -7.28 5.39
N GLY A 249 7.38 -5.96 5.61
CA GLY A 249 8.04 -5.33 6.74
C GLY A 249 7.09 -4.74 7.79
N ILE A 250 5.78 -4.90 7.66
CA ILE A 250 4.80 -4.23 8.53
C ILE A 250 4.20 -5.18 9.59
N LEU A 251 4.45 -6.50 9.52
CA LEU A 251 3.71 -7.50 10.31
C LEU A 251 4.44 -8.16 11.49
N GLY A 252 5.64 -7.71 11.87
CA GLY A 252 6.20 -8.09 13.17
C GLY A 252 7.71 -8.30 13.14
N GLY A 253 8.43 -7.53 13.95
CA GLY A 253 9.74 -7.94 14.43
C GLY A 253 10.95 -7.64 13.55
N PHE A 254 10.89 -6.72 12.57
CA PHE A 254 12.13 -6.24 11.95
C PHE A 254 12.92 -5.39 12.94
N ARG A 255 14.02 -5.97 13.43
CA ARG A 255 15.14 -5.24 14.04
C ARG A 255 15.85 -4.41 12.96
N GLY A 256 15.21 -3.34 12.48
CA GLY A 256 15.76 -2.51 11.40
C GLY A 256 14.94 -1.31 10.94
N ALA A 257 13.72 -1.10 11.44
CA ALA A 257 13.07 0.20 11.27
C ALA A 257 13.95 1.26 11.94
N LEU A 258 14.35 2.29 11.20
CA LEU A 258 15.18 3.38 11.70
C LEU A 258 14.54 3.97 12.96
N ALA A 259 15.03 3.60 14.13
CA ALA A 259 14.40 3.94 15.40
C ALA A 259 14.40 5.47 15.59
N GLY A 260 13.21 6.04 15.79
CA GLY A 260 13.06 7.50 15.94
C GLY A 260 12.87 8.25 14.62
N ILE A 261 12.75 7.55 13.48
CA ILE A 261 12.40 8.15 12.20
C ILE A 261 10.90 8.01 11.92
N LEU A 262 10.26 9.13 11.59
CA LEU A 262 8.87 9.23 11.16
C LEU A 262 8.82 9.66 9.70
N ILE A 263 7.93 9.05 8.91
CA ILE A 263 7.70 9.45 7.52
C ILE A 263 6.34 10.14 7.43
N GLY A 264 6.36 11.40 7.02
CA GLY A 264 5.18 12.24 6.82
C GLY A 264 4.64 12.15 5.39
N ALA A 265 3.49 12.81 5.17
CA ALA A 265 2.95 12.98 3.83
C ALA A 265 3.97 13.69 2.92
N GLY A 266 4.10 13.23 1.67
CA GLY A 266 5.03 13.83 0.70
C GLY A 266 6.48 13.34 0.77
N GLY A 267 6.77 12.28 1.53
CA GLY A 267 8.11 11.66 1.54
C GLY A 267 9.10 12.32 2.50
N THR A 268 8.57 13.12 3.43
CA THR A 268 9.33 13.76 4.47
C THR A 268 9.75 12.75 5.53
N ILE A 269 11.05 12.61 5.75
CA ILE A 269 11.65 11.77 6.77
C ILE A 269 12.08 12.68 7.91
N ALA A 270 11.63 12.41 9.13
CA ALA A 270 11.92 13.26 10.28
C ALA A 270 12.48 12.45 11.45
N ALA A 271 13.45 13.02 12.16
CA ALA A 271 14.00 12.48 13.39
C ALA A 271 13.77 13.47 14.53
N THR A 272 13.49 12.95 15.72
CA THR A 272 13.30 13.74 16.94
C THR A 272 14.46 13.53 17.91
N GLU A 273 14.42 14.19 19.08
CA GLU A 273 15.43 14.07 20.15
C GLU A 273 16.79 14.74 19.83
N GLY A 274 16.86 15.59 18.81
CA GLY A 274 18.08 16.28 18.40
C GLY A 274 19.05 15.40 17.63
N LYS A 275 18.58 14.25 17.11
CA LYS A 275 19.31 13.40 16.19
C LYS A 275 19.08 13.86 14.77
N GLU A 276 20.10 13.74 13.93
CA GLU A 276 19.97 13.91 12.49
C GLU A 276 19.18 12.75 11.88
N VAL A 277 18.54 13.00 10.75
CA VAL A 277 18.04 11.94 9.88
C VAL A 277 19.26 11.34 9.19
N GLU A 278 19.60 10.10 9.54
CA GLU A 278 20.68 9.35 8.88
C GLU A 278 20.09 8.15 8.13
N LEU A 279 20.38 8.09 6.84
CA LEU A 279 20.08 6.97 5.96
C LEU A 279 21.42 6.40 5.48
N PRO A 280 21.94 5.36 6.14
CA PRO A 280 23.17 4.70 5.72
C PRO A 280 23.08 4.19 4.28
N GLN A 281 24.24 4.02 3.65
CA GLN A 281 24.32 3.29 2.40
C GLN A 281 23.69 1.89 2.56
N GLY A 282 22.86 1.51 1.59
CA GLY A 282 22.17 0.24 1.60
C GLY A 282 20.85 0.25 2.38
N SER A 283 20.44 1.39 2.95
CA SER A 283 19.08 1.56 3.48
C SER A 283 18.06 1.22 2.41
N VAL A 284 16.97 0.57 2.81
CA VAL A 284 15.86 0.23 1.91
C VAL A 284 14.77 1.26 2.07
N LEU A 285 14.39 1.88 0.95
CA LEU A 285 13.29 2.84 0.86
C LEU A 285 12.15 2.19 0.09
N ARG A 286 10.93 2.34 0.59
CA ARG A 286 9.73 2.08 -0.21
C ARG A 286 9.33 3.35 -0.92
N VAL A 287 9.19 3.26 -2.24
CA VAL A 287 8.82 4.38 -3.09
C VAL A 287 7.49 4.07 -3.73
N ARG A 288 6.51 4.94 -3.50
CA ARG A 288 5.23 4.90 -4.18
C ARG A 288 5.26 5.79 -5.40
N ILE A 289 4.89 5.26 -6.55
CA ILE A 289 4.73 6.00 -7.80
C ILE A 289 3.43 6.79 -7.74
N ASP A 290 3.49 8.10 -7.91
CA ASP A 290 2.31 8.98 -7.74
C ASP A 290 1.56 9.24 -9.06
N SER A 291 2.15 8.91 -10.21
CA SER A 291 1.54 9.10 -11.53
C SER A 291 1.87 7.94 -12.47
N PRO A 292 0.96 7.53 -13.37
CA PRO A 292 1.23 6.44 -14.30
C PRO A 292 2.45 6.71 -15.18
N VAL A 293 3.27 5.69 -15.40
CA VAL A 293 4.50 5.79 -16.21
C VAL A 293 4.48 4.68 -17.26
N GLN A 294 4.56 5.07 -18.53
CA GLN A 294 4.63 4.13 -19.64
C GLN A 294 6.07 3.70 -19.88
N ILE A 295 6.36 2.42 -19.66
CA ILE A 295 7.67 1.83 -19.89
C ILE A 295 7.64 1.02 -21.17
N ASN A 296 8.54 1.37 -22.08
CA ASN A 296 8.74 0.60 -23.30
C ASN A 296 9.71 -0.55 -23.00
N THR A 297 9.20 -1.75 -22.77
CA THR A 297 10.00 -2.98 -22.55
C THR A 297 10.61 -3.52 -23.85
N GLY A 298 10.89 -2.65 -24.82
CA GLY A 298 11.46 -3.02 -26.12
C GLY A 298 12.85 -3.64 -25.95
N ARG A 299 13.09 -4.75 -26.67
CA ARG A 299 14.38 -5.46 -26.71
C ARG A 299 15.52 -4.57 -27.15
#